data_AF-A0A7Y5FS72-F1
#
_entry.id   AF-A0A7Y5FS72-F1
#
_cell.length_a   1.000
_cell.length_b   1.000
_cell.length_c   1.000
_cell.angle_alpha   90.00
_cell.angle_beta   90.00
_cell.angle_gamma   90.00
#
_symmetry.space_group_name_H-M   'P 1'
#
loop_
_entity.id
_entity.type
_entity.pdbx_description
1 polymer ?
#
loop_
_entity_poly.entity_id
_entity_poly.type
_entity_poly.pdbx_seq_one_letter_code
_entity_poly.pdbx_strand_id
1 'polypeptide(L)'
;MYLLGFSQGACLSLEYAARNPKKFGGIFGLSGGLIGETISPKNYSGNLEGTDVFLGCSDVDPHIPLQRVNDTEEVFKKLGANVTKRIYKGLAHTVNQDEIDFVAALMREKISDNF
;
A
#
# COMPACT_ATOMS: atom_id res chain seq x y z
N MET A 1 14.23 0.93 -5.49
CA MET A 1 13.28 -0.11 -5.95
C MET A 1 11.88 0.26 -5.53
N TYR A 2 10.90 0.16 -6.43
CA TYR A 2 9.49 0.42 -6.15
C TYR A 2 8.71 -0.89 -6.22
N LEU A 3 7.69 -1.03 -5.37
CA LEU A 3 6.74 -2.13 -5.43
C LEU A 3 5.36 -1.56 -5.75
N LEU A 4 4.73 -2.06 -6.80
CA LEU A 4 3.40 -1.62 -7.21
C LEU A 4 2.59 -2.84 -7.64
N GLY A 5 1.37 -2.94 -7.16
CA GLY A 5 0.46 -3.98 -7.60
C GLY A 5 -1.01 -3.55 -7.57
N PHE A 6 -1.82 -4.27 -8.33
CA PHE A 6 -3.28 -4.20 -8.30
C PHE A 6 -3.86 -5.55 -7.87
N SER A 7 -4.94 -5.54 -7.09
CA SER A 7 -5.66 -6.75 -6.66
C SER A 7 -4.73 -7.77 -6.00
N GLN A 8 -4.65 -9.00 -6.50
CA GLN A 8 -3.71 -10.01 -5.99
C GLN A 8 -2.24 -9.55 -6.05
N GLY A 9 -1.85 -8.82 -7.10
CA GLY A 9 -0.50 -8.25 -7.20
C GLY A 9 -0.22 -7.22 -6.11
N ALA A 10 -1.23 -6.45 -5.71
CA ALA A 10 -1.14 -5.53 -4.56
C ALA A 10 -0.93 -6.32 -3.27
N CYS A 11 -1.73 -7.37 -3.04
CA CYS A 11 -1.59 -8.21 -1.85
C CYS A 11 -0.20 -8.83 -1.73
N LEU A 12 0.34 -9.37 -2.83
CA LEU A 12 1.69 -9.95 -2.85
C LEU A 12 2.77 -8.89 -2.59
N SER A 13 2.65 -7.71 -3.21
CA SER A 13 3.61 -6.61 -3.04
C SER A 13 3.64 -6.10 -1.60
N LEU A 14 2.46 -5.89 -1.01
CA LEU A 14 2.30 -5.42 0.37
C LEU A 14 2.81 -6.45 1.37
N GLU A 15 2.45 -7.73 1.19
CA GLU A 15 2.89 -8.80 2.09
C GLU A 15 4.42 -8.97 2.03
N TYR A 16 5.00 -8.95 0.83
CA TYR A 16 6.45 -9.02 0.67
C TYR A 16 7.16 -7.86 1.38
N ALA A 17 6.68 -6.63 1.20
CA ALA A 17 7.28 -5.46 1.83
C ALA A 17 7.18 -5.51 3.36
N ALA A 18 6.02 -5.89 3.90
CA ALA A 18 5.81 -5.97 5.34
C ALA A 18 6.63 -7.11 5.99
N ARG A 19 6.88 -8.20 5.26
CA ARG A 19 7.74 -9.32 5.72
C ARG A 19 9.22 -9.10 5.50
N ASN A 20 9.60 -8.16 4.64
CA ASN A 20 11.00 -7.82 4.35
C ASN A 20 11.23 -6.31 4.48
N PRO A 21 11.01 -5.71 5.67
CA PRO A 21 11.13 -4.26 5.82
C PRO A 21 12.56 -3.80 5.60
N LYS A 22 12.68 -2.78 4.75
CA LYS A 22 13.88 -2.01 4.44
C LYS A 22 13.43 -0.71 3.78
N LYS A 23 14.34 0.21 3.51
CA LYS A 23 14.04 1.37 2.66
C LYS A 23 13.69 0.95 1.22
N PHE A 24 12.46 1.23 0.79
CA PHE A 24 12.07 1.20 -0.63
C PHE A 24 11.97 2.63 -1.17
N GLY A 25 11.93 2.77 -2.50
CA GLY A 25 11.59 4.06 -3.12
C GLY A 25 10.11 4.42 -2.96
N GLY A 26 9.25 3.41 -2.79
CA GLY A 26 7.81 3.55 -2.57
C GLY A 26 7.11 2.21 -2.72
N ILE A 27 5.98 2.05 -2.04
CA ILE A 27 5.14 0.84 -2.08
C ILE A 27 3.70 1.27 -2.36
N PHE A 28 3.09 0.73 -3.40
CA PHE A 28 1.78 1.15 -3.87
C PHE A 28 0.85 -0.06 -4.03
N GLY A 29 -0.17 -0.15 -3.19
CA GLY A 29 -1.20 -1.18 -3.25
C GLY A 29 -2.52 -0.61 -3.73
N LEU A 30 -2.95 -1.01 -4.93
CA LEU A 30 -4.22 -0.59 -5.54
C LEU A 30 -5.24 -1.73 -5.44
N SER A 31 -6.37 -1.50 -4.77
CA SER A 31 -7.31 -2.53 -4.35
C SER A 31 -6.60 -3.76 -3.78
N GLY A 32 -5.92 -3.62 -2.64
CA GLY A 32 -5.22 -4.73 -1.99
C GLY A 32 -5.01 -4.53 -0.50
N GLY A 33 -4.43 -5.55 0.13
CA GLY A 33 -4.05 -5.53 1.55
C GLY A 33 -3.21 -6.74 1.93
N LEU A 34 -2.74 -6.79 3.18
CA LEU A 34 -1.97 -7.91 3.70
C LEU A 34 -2.73 -9.23 3.63
N ILE A 35 -1.98 -10.32 3.53
CA ILE A 35 -2.51 -11.66 3.30
C ILE A 35 -2.70 -12.37 4.64
N GLY A 36 -3.82 -13.10 4.76
CA GLY A 36 -4.20 -13.82 5.98
C GLY A 36 -5.70 -13.80 6.22
N GLU A 37 -6.16 -14.76 7.03
CA GLU A 37 -7.53 -14.76 7.57
C GLU A 37 -7.73 -13.61 8.55
N THR A 38 -6.73 -13.36 9.40
CA THR A 38 -6.64 -12.20 10.29
C THR A 38 -5.28 -11.54 10.11
N ILE A 39 -5.24 -10.22 10.24
CA ILE A 39 -4.00 -9.43 10.19
C ILE A 39 -3.69 -8.99 11.61
N SER A 40 -2.51 -9.38 12.10
CA SER A 40 -2.03 -8.98 13.42
C SER A 40 -0.73 -8.21 13.26
N PRO A 41 -0.65 -6.95 13.73
CA PRO A 41 0.60 -6.19 13.71
C PRO A 41 1.76 -6.89 14.43
N LYS A 42 1.48 -7.82 15.35
CA LYS A 42 2.52 -8.60 16.06
C LYS A 42 3.28 -9.57 15.13
N ASN A 43 2.71 -9.93 13.98
CA ASN A 43 3.32 -10.84 13.02
C ASN A 43 4.37 -10.16 12.12
N TYR A 44 4.51 -8.83 12.24
CA TYR A 44 5.42 -8.03 11.43
C TYR A 44 6.39 -7.26 12.34
N SER A 45 7.67 -7.26 11.95
CA SER A 45 8.78 -6.62 12.65
C SER A 45 9.80 -6.08 11.65
N GLY A 46 10.63 -5.13 12.09
CA GLY A 46 11.58 -4.42 11.22
C GLY A 46 11.21 -2.96 11.05
N ASN A 47 11.78 -2.31 10.03
CA ASN A 47 11.56 -0.89 9.76
C ASN A 47 11.60 -0.62 8.24
N LEU A 48 10.66 0.19 7.75
CA LEU A 48 10.56 0.67 6.38
C LEU A 48 11.28 2.02 6.17
N GLU A 49 11.93 2.56 7.19
CA GLU A 49 12.79 3.74 7.12
C GLU A 49 12.10 4.97 6.51
N GLY A 50 10.83 5.19 6.87
CA GLY A 50 10.05 6.30 6.33
C GLY A 50 9.66 6.14 4.85
N THR A 51 9.69 4.92 4.30
CA THR A 51 9.21 4.65 2.94
C THR A 51 7.77 5.14 2.77
N ASP A 52 7.50 5.84 1.67
CA ASP A 52 6.15 6.26 1.32
C ASP A 52 5.33 5.05 0.83
N VAL A 53 4.15 4.88 1.44
CA VAL A 53 3.21 3.80 1.13
C VAL A 53 1.88 4.40 0.71
N PHE A 54 1.36 3.97 -0.43
CA PHE A 54 0.01 4.30 -0.88
C PHE A 54 -0.91 3.08 -0.85
N LEU A 55 -2.09 3.26 -0.27
CA LEU A 55 -3.17 2.27 -0.26
C LEU A 55 -4.42 2.90 -0.88
N GLY A 56 -4.77 2.48 -2.09
CA GLY A 56 -6.00 2.88 -2.78
C GLY A 56 -7.00 1.74 -2.80
N CYS A 57 -8.28 1.99 -2.50
CA CYS A 57 -9.33 0.96 -2.57
C CYS A 57 -10.72 1.58 -2.65
N SER A 58 -11.72 0.83 -3.11
CA SER A 58 -13.14 1.19 -2.96
C SER A 58 -13.66 0.88 -1.55
N ASP A 59 -14.66 1.63 -1.07
CA ASP A 59 -15.38 1.31 0.17
C ASP A 59 -16.33 0.11 0.02
N VAL A 60 -16.73 -0.19 -1.22
CA VAL A 60 -17.64 -1.29 -1.58
C VAL A 60 -16.94 -2.36 -2.44
N ASP A 61 -15.61 -2.46 -2.33
CA ASP A 61 -14.83 -3.45 -3.07
C ASP A 61 -15.28 -4.89 -2.70
N PRO A 62 -15.73 -5.72 -3.66
CA PRO A 62 -16.24 -7.05 -3.38
C PRO A 62 -15.14 -8.07 -3.02
N HIS A 63 -13.88 -7.74 -3.29
CA HIS A 63 -12.74 -8.65 -3.11
C HIS A 63 -11.86 -8.25 -1.94
N ILE A 64 -11.73 -6.94 -1.68
CA ILE A 64 -10.85 -6.39 -0.65
C ILE A 64 -11.69 -5.64 0.38
N PRO A 65 -12.08 -6.27 1.50
CA PRO A 65 -12.84 -5.59 2.53
C PRO A 65 -12.10 -4.37 3.07
N LEU A 66 -12.81 -3.27 3.30
CA LEU A 66 -12.24 -2.03 3.84
C LEU A 66 -11.42 -2.26 5.11
N GLN A 67 -11.87 -3.17 5.99
CA GLN A 67 -11.13 -3.51 7.20
C GLN A 67 -9.73 -4.05 6.90
N ARG A 68 -9.56 -4.85 5.82
CA ARG A 68 -8.25 -5.36 5.41
C ARG A 68 -7.29 -4.23 5.03
N VAL A 69 -7.80 -3.18 4.41
CA VAL A 69 -7.02 -1.97 4.07
C VAL A 69 -6.63 -1.21 5.33
N ASN A 70 -7.55 -1.10 6.30
CA ASN A 70 -7.27 -0.48 7.61
C ASN A 70 -6.18 -1.25 8.38
N ASP A 71 -6.32 -2.57 8.49
CA ASP A 71 -5.34 -3.40 9.18
C ASP A 71 -3.97 -3.32 8.51
N THR A 72 -3.95 -3.26 7.17
CA THR A 72 -2.74 -3.05 6.38
C THR A 72 -2.08 -1.71 6.73
N GLU A 73 -2.85 -0.62 6.73
CA GLU A 73 -2.36 0.70 7.12
C GLU A 73 -1.71 0.69 8.51
N GLU A 74 -2.37 0.06 9.50
CA GLU A 74 -1.83 -0.04 10.87
C GLU A 74 -0.50 -0.77 10.92
N VAL A 75 -0.37 -1.89 10.21
CA VAL A 75 0.90 -2.63 10.10
C VAL A 75 1.99 -1.77 9.48
N PHE A 76 1.72 -1.12 8.35
CA PHE A 76 2.72 -0.29 7.67
C PHE A 76 3.14 0.93 8.51
N LYS A 77 2.21 1.58 9.21
CA LYS A 77 2.54 2.65 10.18
C LYS A 77 3.42 2.13 11.31
N LYS A 78 3.10 0.97 11.88
CA LYS A 78 3.92 0.32 12.92
C LYS A 78 5.34 0.02 12.40
N LEU A 79 5.47 -0.37 11.14
CA LEU A 79 6.75 -0.61 10.49
C LEU A 79 7.49 0.69 10.11
N GLY A 80 6.98 1.86 10.47
CA GLY A 80 7.67 3.14 10.25
C GLY A 80 7.54 3.70 8.83
N ALA A 81 6.50 3.31 8.08
CA ALA A 81 6.19 3.90 6.79
C ALA A 81 5.34 5.18 6.89
N ASN A 82 5.49 6.06 5.90
CA ASN A 82 4.62 7.20 5.67
C ASN A 82 3.42 6.76 4.84
N VAL A 83 2.32 6.38 5.50
CA VAL A 83 1.17 5.79 4.82
C VAL A 83 0.16 6.87 4.41
N THR A 84 -0.17 6.90 3.11
CA THR A 84 -1.34 7.57 2.56
C THR A 84 -2.38 6.55 2.15
N LYS A 85 -3.59 6.64 2.72
CA LYS A 85 -4.74 5.80 2.35
C LYS A 85 -5.81 6.63 1.68
N ARG A 86 -6.35 6.16 0.55
CA ARG A 86 -7.50 6.76 -0.14
C ARG A 86 -8.57 5.71 -0.37
N ILE A 87 -9.77 6.01 0.12
CA ILE A 87 -10.95 5.15 -0.03
C ILE A 87 -11.94 5.87 -0.96
N TYR A 88 -12.25 5.25 -2.08
CA TYR A 88 -13.09 5.81 -3.13
C TYR A 88 -14.52 5.28 -2.99
N LYS A 89 -15.48 6.20 -2.79
CA LYS A 89 -16.88 5.84 -2.56
C LYS A 89 -17.54 5.28 -3.81
N GLY A 90 -18.09 4.07 -3.72
CA GLY A 90 -18.89 3.45 -4.78
C GLY A 90 -18.11 3.05 -6.03
N LEU A 91 -16.77 3.05 -5.96
CA LEU A 91 -15.94 2.67 -7.10
C LEU A 91 -16.02 1.15 -7.32
N ALA A 92 -15.96 0.71 -8.58
CA ALA A 92 -15.78 -0.71 -8.88
C ALA A 92 -14.39 -1.20 -8.44
N HIS A 93 -14.17 -2.52 -8.48
CA HIS A 93 -12.83 -3.10 -8.31
C HIS A 93 -11.95 -2.78 -9.53
N THR A 94 -11.35 -1.59 -9.56
CA THR A 94 -10.59 -1.05 -10.69
C THR A 94 -9.54 -0.06 -10.21
N VAL A 95 -8.69 0.41 -11.11
CA VAL A 95 -7.75 1.51 -10.87
C VAL A 95 -8.31 2.79 -11.46
N ASN A 96 -8.32 3.87 -10.70
CA ASN A 96 -8.78 5.18 -11.16
C ASN A 96 -7.64 6.18 -11.43
N GLN A 97 -7.99 7.29 -12.08
CA GLN A 97 -7.00 8.29 -12.47
C GLN A 97 -6.33 8.99 -11.28
N ASP A 98 -7.05 9.24 -10.18
CA ASP A 98 -6.50 9.87 -8.98
C ASP A 98 -5.42 8.99 -8.33
N GLU A 99 -5.61 7.67 -8.32
CA GLU A 99 -4.58 6.71 -7.88
C GLU A 99 -3.33 6.78 -8.77
N ILE A 100 -3.52 6.78 -10.10
CA ILE A 100 -2.41 6.85 -11.07
C ILE A 100 -1.64 8.16 -10.88
N ASP A 101 -2.34 9.28 -10.78
CA ASP A 101 -1.75 10.61 -10.66
C ASP A 101 -0.95 10.74 -9.36
N PHE A 102 -1.49 10.22 -8.25
CA PHE A 102 -0.82 10.23 -6.96
C PHE A 102 0.46 9.39 -6.98
N VAL A 103 0.39 8.16 -7.48
CA VAL A 103 1.56 7.27 -7.60
C VAL A 103 2.62 7.92 -8.49
N ALA A 104 2.22 8.45 -9.65
CA ALA A 104 3.14 9.08 -10.58
C ALA A 104 3.80 10.33 -10.00
N ALA A 105 3.07 11.12 -9.20
CA ALA A 105 3.63 12.28 -8.50
C ALA A 105 4.71 11.87 -7.49
N LEU A 106 4.43 10.87 -6.64
CA LEU A 106 5.40 10.36 -5.68
C LEU A 106 6.65 9.77 -6.36
N MET A 107 6.46 8.99 -7.43
CA MET A 107 7.59 8.46 -8.19
C MET A 107 8.45 9.56 -8.81
N ARG A 108 7.84 10.64 -9.33
CA ARG A 108 8.59 11.76 -9.91
C ARG A 108 9.40 12.52 -8.87
N GLU A 109 8.81 12.86 -7.73
CA GLU A 109 9.49 13.56 -6.62
C GLU A 109 10.78 12.84 -6.22
N LYS A 110 10.69 11.52 -5.97
CA LYS A 110 11.84 10.72 -5.52
C LYS A 110 12.88 10.46 -6.60
N ILE A 111 12.50 10.52 -7.88
CA ILE A 111 13.46 10.41 -8.99
C ILE A 111 14.22 11.74 -9.16
N SER A 112 13.55 12.89 -9.03
CA SER A 112 14.20 14.20 -9.14
C SER A 112 15.19 14.48 -8.00
N ASP A 113 14.98 13.92 -6.81
CA ASP A 113 15.91 14.09 -5.68
C ASP A 113 17.25 13.35 -5.84
N ASN A 114 17.40 12.54 -6.90
CA ASN A 114 18.60 11.72 -7.17
C ASN A 114 19.46 12.25 -8.33
N PHE A 115 19.21 13.47 -8.82
CA PHE A 115 20.00 14.17 -9.84
C PHE A 115 20.22 15.63 -9.45
#